data_AF-A0A1W1BMC0-F1
#
_entry.id   AF-A0A1W1BMC0-F1
#
_cell.length_a   1.000
_cell.length_b   1.000
_cell.length_c   1.000
_cell.angle_alpha   90.00
_cell.angle_beta   90.00
_cell.angle_gamma   90.00
#
_symmetry.space_group_name_H-M   'P 1'
#
loop_
_entity.id
_entity.type
_entity.pdbx_description
1 polymer ?
#
loop_
_entity_poly.entity_id
_entity_poly.type
_entity_poly.pdbx_seq_one_letter_code
_entity_poly.pdbx_strand_id
1 'polypeptide(L)'
;MTITATQLKQQTYLLDSAIKEDIQVTKRDRPFVVIVDAQRYEELLKNQKEDKQNTKTKLKALEAMGSYALGGSDIEDIKASMYDD
;
A
#
# COMPACT_ATOMS: atom_id res chain seq x y z
N MET A 1 0.54 6.64 19.67
CA MET A 1 1.54 6.73 20.76
C MET A 1 2.94 6.32 20.28
N THR A 2 4.04 6.84 20.87
CA THR A 2 5.43 6.37 20.59
C THR A 2 6.12 5.91 21.88
N ILE A 3 6.68 4.70 21.91
CA ILE A 3 7.36 4.12 23.08
C ILE A 3 8.65 3.41 22.70
N THR A 4 9.58 3.25 23.65
CA THR A 4 10.79 2.45 23.42
C THR A 4 10.52 0.95 23.60
N ALA A 5 11.32 0.11 22.94
CA ALA A 5 11.23 -1.34 23.12
C ALA A 5 11.45 -1.80 24.58
N THR A 6 12.23 -1.06 25.37
CA THR A 6 12.44 -1.34 26.79
C THR A 6 11.20 -1.02 27.61
N GLN A 7 10.57 0.13 27.37
CA GLN A 7 9.32 0.52 28.04
C GLN A 7 8.21 -0.49 27.73
N LEU A 8 8.07 -0.92 26.47
CA LEU A 8 7.08 -1.93 26.09
C LEU A 8 7.28 -3.25 26.86
N LYS A 9 8.53 -3.68 27.07
CA LYS A 9 8.82 -4.91 27.83
C LYS A 9 8.51 -4.77 29.32
N GLN A 10 8.73 -3.60 29.90
CA GLN A 10 8.49 -3.34 31.32
C GLN A 10 7.02 -3.05 31.64
N GLN A 11 6.29 -2.51 30.66
CA GLN A 11 4.92 -2.02 30.81
C GLN A 11 4.02 -2.65 29.74
N THR A 12 3.78 -3.95 29.85
CA THR A 12 2.97 -4.71 28.88
C THR A 12 1.51 -4.24 28.81
N TYR A 13 0.97 -3.63 29.86
CA TYR A 13 -0.37 -3.03 29.85
C TYR A 13 -0.52 -1.91 28.80
N LEU A 14 0.59 -1.32 28.33
CA LEU A 14 0.53 -0.35 27.23
C LEU A 14 0.02 -0.97 25.93
N LEU A 15 0.07 -2.30 25.78
CA LEU A 15 -0.52 -3.02 24.65
C LEU A 15 -2.04 -2.85 24.59
N ASP A 16 -2.72 -2.69 25.72
CA ASP A 16 -4.18 -2.44 25.74
C ASP A 16 -4.53 -1.11 25.06
N SER A 17 -3.57 -0.18 25.02
CA SER A 17 -3.72 1.09 24.31
C SER A 17 -3.71 0.92 22.79
N ALA A 18 -3.14 -0.18 22.27
CA ALA A 18 -3.08 -0.50 20.85
C ALA A 18 -4.46 -0.74 20.22
N ILE A 19 -5.47 -1.01 21.05
CA ILE A 19 -6.87 -1.16 20.63
C ILE A 19 -7.45 0.22 20.23
N LYS A 20 -7.00 1.30 20.87
CA LYS A 20 -7.53 2.66 20.65
C LYS A 20 -6.68 3.45 19.68
N GLU A 21 -5.37 3.28 19.72
CA GLU A 21 -4.44 4.04 18.89
C GLU A 21 -3.21 3.22 18.48
N ASP A 22 -2.62 3.56 17.34
CA ASP A 22 -1.44 2.87 16.83
C ASP A 22 -0.22 3.21 17.70
N ILE A 23 0.59 2.19 18.03
CA ILE A 23 1.77 2.35 18.88
C ILE A 23 3.03 2.18 18.04
N GLN A 24 3.78 3.26 17.87
CA GLN A 24 5.10 3.22 17.28
C GLN A 24 6.15 2.82 18.33
N VAL A 25 6.86 1.73 18.07
CA VAL A 25 7.94 1.25 18.94
C VAL A 25 9.28 1.62 18.33
N THR A 26 10.12 2.28 19.14
CA THR A 26 11.47 2.68 18.76
C THR A 26 12.53 1.83 19.45
N LYS A 27 13.67 1.65 18.79
CA LYS A 27 14.86 1.00 19.34
C LYS A 27 16.08 1.85 18.97
N ARG A 28 16.84 2.29 19.98
CA ARG A 28 17.97 3.23 19.80
C ARG A 28 17.54 4.48 19.00
N ASP A 29 16.41 5.06 19.40
CA ASP A 29 15.79 6.25 18.78
C ASP A 29 15.43 6.12 17.30
N ARG A 30 15.41 4.90 16.77
CA ARG A 30 14.94 4.61 15.41
C ARG A 30 13.60 3.90 15.45
N PRO A 31 12.63 4.26 14.59
CA PRO A 31 11.40 3.50 14.44
C PRO A 31 11.74 2.06 14.04
N PHE A 32 11.16 1.09 14.72
CA PHE A 32 11.45 -0.33 14.52
C PHE A 32 10.20 -1.11 14.12
N VAL A 33 9.10 -0.92 14.83
CA VAL A 33 7.83 -1.62 14.58
C VAL A 33 6.66 -0.75 14.97
N VAL A 34 5.51 -0.95 14.33
CA VAL A 34 4.23 -0.35 14.71
C VAL A 34 3.29 -1.48 15.14
N ILE A 35 2.64 -1.31 16.29
CA ILE A 35 1.63 -2.22 16.82
C ILE A 35 0.28 -1.61 16.52
N VAL A 36 -0.59 -2.42 15.92
CA VAL A 36 -1.96 -2.08 15.53
C VAL A 36 -2.89 -3.19 15.97
N ASP A 37 -4.16 -2.83 16.20
CA ASP A 37 -5.20 -3.81 16.41
C ASP A 37 -5.35 -4.76 15.20
N ALA A 38 -5.68 -6.02 15.47
CA ALA A 38 -5.78 -7.06 14.45
C ALA A 38 -6.89 -6.76 13.43
N GLN A 39 -8.06 -6.28 13.86
CA GLN A 39 -9.17 -5.95 12.95
C GLN A 39 -8.79 -4.79 12.04
N ARG A 40 -8.20 -3.74 12.63
CA ARG A 40 -7.70 -2.58 11.88
C ARG A 40 -6.63 -2.97 10.85
N TYR A 41 -5.75 -3.90 11.19
CA TYR A 41 -4.77 -4.43 10.24
C TYR A 41 -5.42 -5.15 9.06
N GLU A 42 -6.45 -5.96 9.30
CA GLU A 42 -7.20 -6.62 8.22
C GLU A 42 -7.93 -5.64 7.31
N GLU A 43 -8.52 -4.59 7.87
CA GLU A 43 -9.15 -3.50 7.11
C GLU A 43 -8.13 -2.78 6.22
N LEU A 44 -6.95 -2.45 6.76
CA LEU A 44 -5.87 -1.84 5.97
C LEU A 44 -5.43 -2.73 4.81
N LEU A 45 -5.35 -4.05 5.02
CA LEU A 45 -5.03 -5.00 3.96
C LEU A 45 -6.12 -5.08 2.88
N LYS A 46 -7.40 -5.01 3.27
CA LYS A 46 -8.52 -4.97 2.31
C LYS A 46 -8.47 -3.70 1.47
N ASN A 47 -8.33 -2.53 2.12
CA ASN A 47 -8.26 -1.23 1.44
C ASN A 47 -7.09 -1.20 0.44
N GLN A 48 -5.92 -1.73 0.82
CA GLN A 48 -4.77 -1.79 -0.09
C GLN A 48 -5.03 -2.66 -1.33
N LYS A 49 -5.80 -3.74 -1.20
CA LYS A 49 -6.17 -4.60 -2.34
C LYS A 49 -7.15 -3.89 -3.26
N GLU A 50 -8.15 -3.21 -2.71
CA GLU A 50 -9.14 -2.43 -3.45
C GLU A 50 -8.48 -1.26 -4.21
N ASP A 51 -7.55 -0.54 -3.58
CA ASP A 51 -6.80 0.55 -4.21
C ASP A 51 -5.91 0.08 -5.36
N LYS A 52 -5.24 -1.09 -5.20
CA LYS A 52 -4.46 -1.69 -6.28
C LYS A 52 -5.34 -2.10 -7.46
N GLN A 53 -6.53 -2.65 -7.20
CA GLN A 53 -7.48 -3.00 -8.26
C GLN A 53 -7.98 -1.75 -8.99
N ASN A 54 -8.36 -0.71 -8.25
CA ASN A 54 -8.81 0.57 -8.81
C ASN A 54 -7.72 1.28 -9.62
N THR A 55 -6.46 1.18 -9.20
CA THR A 55 -5.35 1.77 -9.96
C THR A 55 -5.12 1.01 -11.25
N LYS A 56 -5.22 -0.32 -11.24
CA LYS A 56 -5.07 -1.16 -12.43
C LYS A 56 -6.20 -0.94 -13.45
N THR A 57 -7.43 -0.77 -12.99
CA THR A 57 -8.56 -0.46 -13.89
C THR A 57 -8.43 0.94 -14.48
N LYS A 58 -8.01 1.94 -13.70
CA LYS A 58 -7.71 3.29 -14.20
C LYS A 58 -6.56 3.30 -15.21
N LEU A 59 -5.48 2.56 -14.97
CA LEU A 59 -4.37 2.39 -15.92
C LEU A 59 -4.85 1.77 -17.23
N LYS A 60 -5.64 0.69 -17.18
CA LYS A 60 -6.23 0.09 -18.38
C LYS A 60 -7.14 1.05 -19.14
N ALA A 61 -7.96 1.82 -18.43
CA ALA A 61 -8.81 2.83 -19.06
C ALA A 61 -7.99 3.94 -19.73
N LEU A 62 -6.91 4.40 -19.10
CA LEU A 62 -5.99 5.38 -19.67
C LEU A 62 -5.26 4.83 -20.91
N GLU A 63 -4.78 3.58 -20.87
CA GLU A 63 -4.20 2.92 -22.05
C GLU A 63 -5.20 2.83 -23.20
N ALA A 64 -6.45 2.44 -22.91
CA ALA A 64 -7.52 2.36 -23.89
C ALA A 64 -7.91 3.74 -24.46
N MET A 65 -7.85 4.80 -23.65
CA MET A 65 -8.07 6.17 -24.13
C MET A 65 -6.89 6.69 -24.95
N GLY A 66 -5.65 6.36 -24.57
CA GLY A 66 -4.45 6.68 -25.33
C GLY A 66 -4.45 5.99 -26.70
N SER A 67 -4.81 4.70 -26.74
CA SER A 67 -5.02 3.98 -28.00
C SER A 67 -6.14 4.57 -28.83
N TYR A 68 -7.25 4.97 -28.22
CA TYR A 68 -8.35 5.62 -28.94
C TYR A 68 -7.97 6.99 -29.52
N ALA A 69 -7.24 7.81 -28.75
CA ALA A 69 -6.77 9.12 -29.20
C ALA A 69 -5.73 9.02 -30.33
N LEU A 70 -4.97 7.93 -30.38
CA LEU A 70 -4.01 7.60 -31.43
C LEU A 70 -4.60 6.72 -32.54
N GLY A 71 -5.93 6.62 -32.66
CA GLY A 71 -6.56 5.95 -33.80
C GLY A 71 -6.63 4.42 -33.72
N GLY A 72 -6.34 3.79 -32.58
CA GLY A 72 -6.57 2.37 -32.27
C GLY A 72 -5.69 1.39 -33.03
N SER A 73 -5.79 1.39 -34.37
CA SER A 73 -4.99 0.59 -35.29
C SER A 73 -3.51 1.01 -35.33
N ASP A 74 -3.22 2.31 -35.28
CA ASP A 74 -1.84 2.80 -35.38
C ASP A 74 -0.97 2.36 -34.18
N ILE A 75 -1.55 2.15 -32.99
CA ILE A 75 -0.79 1.72 -31.81
C ILE A 75 -0.43 0.23 -31.85
N GLU A 76 -1.29 -0.62 -32.43
CA GLU A 76 -0.99 -2.04 -32.60
C GLU A 76 0.12 -2.24 -33.62
N ASP A 77 0.10 -1.46 -34.71
CA ASP A 77 1.12 -1.46 -35.75
C ASP A 77 2.48 -0.91 -35.24
N ILE A 78 2.46 0.16 -34.42
CA ILE A 78 3.67 0.71 -33.78
C ILE A 78 4.25 -0.28 -32.76
N LYS A 79 3.41 -0.99 -31.99
CA LYS A 79 3.89 -2.02 -31.06
C LYS A 79 4.48 -3.22 -31.81
N ALA A 80 3.84 -3.69 -32.87
CA ALA A 80 4.35 -4.81 -33.66
C ALA A 80 5.73 -4.50 -34.26
N SER A 81 5.93 -3.30 -34.79
CA SER A 81 7.22 -2.86 -35.35
C SER A 81 8.34 -2.66 -34.31
N MET A 82 8.04 -2.60 -33.01
CA MET A 82 9.05 -2.51 -31.94
C MET A 82 9.58 -3.87 -31.45
N TYR A 83 8.87 -4.97 -31.74
CA TYR A 83 9.26 -6.33 -31.33
C TYR A 83 9.90 -7.15 -32.46
N ASP A 84 9.98 -6.60 -33.67
CA ASP A 84 10.49 -7.27 -34.89
C ASP A 84 11.97 -6.98 -35.20
N ASP A 85 12.76 -6.52 -34.21
CA ASP A 85 14.21 -6.28 -34.31
C ASP A 85 14.99 -7.21 -33.36
#